data_AF-A0A7F8Q642-F1
#
_entry.id   AF-A0A7F8Q642-F1
#
_cell.length_a   1.000
_cell.length_b   1.000
_cell.length_c   1.000
_cell.angle_alpha   90.00
_cell.angle_beta   90.00
_cell.angle_gamma   90.00
#
_symmetry.space_group_name_H-M   'P 1'
#
loop_
_entity.id
_entity.type
_entity.pdbx_description
1 polymer ?
#
loop_
_entity_poly.entity_id
_entity_poly.type
_entity_poly.pdbx_seq_one_letter_code
_entity_poly.pdbx_strand_id
1 'polypeptide(L)'
;MAAEIHSRPQSSRPVLLSKIEGHQDAVTASLLIPKEDGVITASEDRCSNGLDFLLPQAPQWLESDSCQKCEQPFFWNIKQMWDTKTLGLRQHHCRKCGQAVCGKCSSKRSSYPVMGFEFQVRVCDSCYDSIKDEDRTSLATFHEGKHNISHMSMDVARGLMVTCGTDRIVKIWDMTPVVGCSLATGFAPR
;
A
#
# COMPACT_ATOMS: atom_id res chain seq x y z
N MET A 1 -41.27 1.30 -8.23
CA MET A 1 -40.15 1.76 -9.07
C MET A 1 -38.93 0.97 -8.64
N ALA A 2 -38.56 -0.06 -9.40
CA ALA A 2 -37.45 -0.95 -9.08
C ALA A 2 -36.15 -0.30 -9.56
N ALA A 3 -35.13 -0.28 -8.71
CA ALA A 3 -33.81 0.26 -9.05
C ALA A 3 -33.11 -0.67 -10.06
N GLU A 4 -32.66 -0.10 -11.18
CA GLU A 4 -31.88 -0.80 -12.19
C GLU A 4 -30.49 -1.15 -11.63
N ILE A 5 -30.28 -2.44 -11.40
CA ILE A 5 -28.99 -3.01 -11.04
C ILE A 5 -28.12 -2.98 -12.31
N HIS A 6 -27.27 -1.97 -12.43
CA HIS A 6 -26.31 -1.88 -13.53
C HIS A 6 -25.28 -3.01 -13.40
N SER A 7 -25.40 -4.04 -14.24
CA SER A 7 -24.46 -5.15 -14.31
C SER A 7 -23.07 -4.65 -14.69
N ARG A 8 -22.09 -4.85 -13.80
CA ARG A 8 -20.67 -4.55 -14.06
C ARG A 8 -20.19 -5.32 -15.30
N PRO A 9 -19.57 -4.67 -16.30
CA PRO A 9 -19.14 -5.37 -17.51
C PRO A 9 -18.06 -6.41 -17.15
N GLN A 10 -18.33 -7.68 -17.44
CA GLN A 10 -17.38 -8.78 -17.26
C GLN A 10 -16.32 -8.73 -18.36
N SER A 11 -15.25 -7.97 -18.11
CA SER A 11 -13.99 -8.15 -18.82
C SER A 11 -13.37 -9.47 -18.37
N SER A 12 -13.10 -10.39 -19.30
CA SER A 12 -12.44 -11.67 -19.05
C SER A 12 -10.93 -11.54 -18.78
N ARG A 13 -10.40 -10.31 -18.79
CA ARG A 13 -9.00 -10.04 -18.43
C ARG A 13 -8.88 -9.86 -16.92
N PRO A 14 -7.90 -10.52 -16.26
CA PRO A 14 -7.59 -10.23 -14.87
C PRO A 14 -7.25 -8.75 -14.73
N VAL A 15 -7.89 -8.08 -13.77
CA VAL A 15 -7.65 -6.66 -13.47
C VAL A 15 -6.93 -6.60 -12.13
N LEU A 16 -5.79 -5.90 -12.10
CA LEU A 16 -5.12 -5.57 -10.84
C LEU A 16 -6.02 -4.59 -10.06
N LEU A 17 -6.54 -5.03 -8.92
CA LEU A 17 -7.45 -4.23 -8.09
C LEU A 17 -6.69 -3.24 -7.20
N SER A 18 -5.64 -3.71 -6.53
CA SER A 18 -4.81 -2.90 -5.63
C SER A 18 -3.38 -3.46 -5.60
N LYS A 19 -2.41 -2.59 -5.33
CA LYS A 19 -1.02 -2.95 -5.09
C LYS A 19 -0.64 -2.41 -3.71
N ILE A 20 -0.22 -3.31 -2.83
CA ILE A 20 0.17 -2.98 -1.47
C ILE A 20 1.66 -2.69 -1.48
N GLU A 21 2.03 -1.48 -1.05
CA GLU A 21 3.42 -1.06 -0.97
C GLU A 21 3.74 -0.63 0.46
N GLY A 22 4.79 -1.19 1.05
CA GLY A 22 5.21 -0.76 2.39
C GLY A 22 6.07 -1.74 3.17
N HIS A 23 6.11 -3.02 2.78
CA HIS A 23 6.98 -3.96 3.49
C HIS A 23 8.44 -3.52 3.34
N GLN A 24 9.17 -3.48 4.46
CA GLN A 24 10.58 -3.08 4.47
C GLN A 24 11.47 -4.21 3.96
N ASP A 25 10.97 -5.46 4.02
CA ASP A 25 11.63 -6.66 3.55
C ASP A 25 10.73 -7.47 2.60
N ALA A 26 11.21 -8.63 2.15
CA ALA A 26 10.48 -9.55 1.31
C ALA A 26 9.16 -9.98 1.97
N VAL A 27 8.06 -9.92 1.22
CA VAL A 27 6.77 -10.47 1.65
C VAL A 27 6.86 -11.99 1.52
N THR A 28 6.83 -12.70 2.65
CA THR A 28 6.97 -14.16 2.70
C THR A 28 5.62 -14.85 2.64
N ALA A 29 4.56 -14.20 3.11
CA ALA A 29 3.22 -14.75 3.02
C ALA A 29 2.13 -13.66 2.96
N SER A 30 1.00 -14.00 2.35
CA SER A 30 -0.18 -13.13 2.30
C SER A 30 -1.46 -13.98 2.37
N LEU A 31 -2.50 -13.42 2.97
CA LEU A 31 -3.77 -14.07 3.19
C LEU A 31 -4.91 -13.05 3.07
N LEU A 32 -5.93 -13.39 2.27
CA LEU A 32 -7.17 -12.63 2.19
C LEU A 32 -8.10 -13.00 3.34
N ILE A 33 -8.71 -12.00 3.98
CA ILE A 33 -9.72 -12.22 5.00
C ILE A 33 -11.07 -12.42 4.30
N PRO A 34 -11.76 -13.57 4.41
CA PRO A 34 -12.96 -13.85 3.59
C PRO A 34 -14.20 -13.00 3.92
N LYS A 35 -14.17 -12.22 5.01
CA LYS A 35 -15.30 -11.45 5.53
C LYS A 35 -15.03 -9.95 5.70
N GLU A 36 -13.77 -9.54 5.59
CA GLU A 36 -13.36 -8.15 5.61
C GLU A 36 -12.64 -7.89 4.29
N ASP A 37 -12.80 -6.69 3.73
CA ASP A 37 -12.03 -6.23 2.56
C ASP A 37 -10.56 -5.94 2.96
N GLY A 38 -9.90 -6.94 3.56
CA GLY A 38 -8.62 -6.85 4.22
C GLY A 38 -7.70 -8.02 3.88
N VAL A 39 -6.41 -7.78 4.03
CA VAL A 39 -5.34 -8.72 3.76
C VAL A 39 -4.36 -8.72 4.93
N ILE A 40 -3.95 -9.91 5.33
CA ILE A 40 -2.87 -10.09 6.29
C ILE A 40 -1.64 -10.46 5.49
N THR A 41 -0.57 -9.72 5.72
CA THR A 41 0.71 -9.95 5.05
C THR A 41 1.80 -10.14 6.11
N ALA A 42 2.70 -11.09 5.87
CA ALA A 42 3.94 -11.21 6.63
C ALA A 42 5.13 -10.91 5.74
N SER A 43 6.05 -10.19 6.34
CA SER A 43 7.40 -10.00 5.88
C SER A 43 8.36 -10.70 6.83
N GLU A 44 9.61 -10.89 6.38
CA GLU A 44 10.68 -11.45 7.19
C GLU A 44 10.96 -10.66 8.48
N ASP A 45 10.58 -9.38 8.54
CA ASP A 45 10.78 -8.48 9.68
C ASP A 45 9.50 -8.11 10.46
N ARG A 46 8.29 -8.28 9.88
CA ARG A 46 7.03 -7.79 10.46
C ARG A 46 5.78 -8.50 9.93
N CYS A 47 4.75 -8.64 10.76
CA CYS A 47 3.38 -8.88 10.28
C CYS A 47 2.64 -7.55 10.22
N SER A 48 1.97 -7.29 9.11
CA SER A 48 1.03 -6.18 8.98
C SER A 48 -0.34 -6.71 8.57
N ASN A 49 -1.38 -6.25 9.24
CA ASN A 49 -2.75 -6.39 8.76
C ASN A 49 -3.15 -5.05 8.13
N GLY A 50 -3.44 -5.07 6.83
CA GLY A 50 -3.85 -3.91 6.05
C GLY A 50 -5.28 -4.10 5.54
N LEU A 51 -6.10 -3.06 5.67
CA LEU A 51 -7.43 -3.02 5.03
C LEU A 51 -7.28 -2.47 3.60
N ASP A 52 -6.79 -3.31 2.68
CA ASP A 52 -6.31 -2.83 1.37
C ASP A 52 -7.36 -2.84 0.24
N PHE A 53 -8.52 -3.51 0.38
CA PHE A 53 -9.38 -3.78 -0.79
C PHE A 53 -10.27 -2.62 -1.24
N LEU A 54 -10.43 -1.56 -0.43
CA LEU A 54 -11.29 -0.41 -0.78
C LEU A 54 -10.53 0.88 -1.07
N LEU A 55 -9.19 0.85 -1.00
CA LEU A 55 -8.40 2.06 -1.20
C LEU A 55 -8.36 2.45 -2.68
N PRO A 56 -8.56 3.74 -3.02
CA PRO A 56 -8.38 4.22 -4.38
C PRO A 56 -7.00 3.86 -4.93
N GLN A 57 -6.96 3.36 -6.17
CA GLN A 57 -5.70 3.06 -6.84
C GLN A 57 -4.81 4.31 -6.90
N ALA A 58 -3.53 4.12 -6.58
CA ALA A 58 -2.52 5.16 -6.79
C ALA A 58 -2.51 5.60 -8.26
N PRO A 59 -2.35 6.89 -8.54
CA PRO A 59 -2.40 7.42 -9.90
C PRO A 59 -1.28 6.84 -10.76
N GLN A 60 -1.57 6.66 -12.05
CA GLN A 60 -0.55 6.34 -13.04
C GLN A 60 0.45 7.50 -13.16
N TRP A 61 1.73 7.15 -13.29
CA TRP A 61 2.79 8.13 -13.43
C TRP A 61 2.73 8.76 -14.81
N LEU A 62 2.73 10.09 -14.85
CA LEU A 62 2.70 10.85 -16.08
C LEU A 62 4.11 11.02 -16.63
N GLU A 63 4.29 10.72 -17.91
CA GLU A 63 5.53 11.00 -18.62
C GLU A 63 5.60 12.49 -19.01
N SER A 64 6.73 13.13 -18.74
CA SER A 64 6.99 14.50 -19.14
C SER A 64 8.48 14.79 -19.23
N ASP A 65 8.88 15.59 -20.22
CA ASP A 65 10.26 16.03 -20.43
C ASP A 65 10.67 17.23 -19.56
N SER A 66 9.70 17.82 -18.85
CA SER A 66 9.91 18.98 -17.98
C SER A 66 9.11 18.85 -16.69
N CYS A 67 9.54 19.56 -15.64
CA CYS A 67 8.84 19.58 -14.37
C CYS A 67 7.43 20.19 -14.54
N GLN A 68 6.38 19.44 -14.22
CA GLN A 68 4.98 19.90 -14.32
C GLN A 68 4.58 20.89 -13.21
N LYS A 69 5.56 21.50 -12.51
CA LYS A 69 5.37 22.52 -11.47
C LYS A 69 6.15 23.80 -11.74
N CYS A 70 7.39 23.68 -12.23
CA CYS A 70 8.27 24.82 -12.50
C CYS A 70 8.81 24.87 -13.93
N GLU A 71 8.36 23.96 -14.80
CA GLU A 71 8.66 23.89 -16.24
C GLU A 71 10.15 23.71 -16.59
N GLN A 72 11.01 23.49 -15.58
CA GLN A 72 12.43 23.23 -15.79
C GLN A 72 12.64 21.87 -16.47
N PRO A 73 13.54 21.78 -17.47
CA PRO A 73 13.79 20.55 -18.22
C PRO A 73 14.46 19.47 -17.36
N PHE A 74 14.08 18.21 -17.61
CA PHE A 74 14.77 17.06 -17.02
C PHE A 74 16.00 16.63 -17.82
N PHE A 75 16.90 15.88 -17.18
CA PHE A 75 18.23 15.52 -17.70
C PHE A 75 18.25 14.81 -19.07
N TRP A 76 17.21 14.07 -19.45
CA TRP A 76 17.11 13.40 -20.75
C TRP A 76 16.72 14.34 -21.89
N ASN A 77 16.30 15.57 -21.59
CA ASN A 77 16.03 16.57 -22.61
C ASN A 77 17.32 17.30 -23.03
N ILE A 78 18.23 16.54 -23.65
CA ILE A 78 19.57 17.01 -24.04
C ILE A 78 19.48 18.24 -24.97
N LYS A 79 18.48 18.28 -25.86
CA LYS A 79 18.26 19.39 -26.80
C LYS A 79 17.96 20.69 -26.05
N GLN A 80 17.02 20.67 -25.11
CA GLN A 80 16.65 21.85 -24.33
C GLN A 80 17.74 22.24 -23.31
N MET A 81 18.51 21.28 -22.79
CA MET A 81 19.66 21.54 -21.91
C MET A 81 20.79 22.30 -22.63
N TRP A 82 21.05 21.96 -23.90
CA TRP A 82 22.07 22.65 -24.69
C TRP A 82 21.69 24.10 -24.98
N ASP A 83 20.40 24.34 -25.26
CA ASP A 83 19.87 25.67 -25.55
C ASP A 83 19.83 26.59 -24.31
N THR A 84 19.56 26.04 -23.12
CA THR A 84 19.48 26.81 -21.86
C THR A 84 20.76 26.83 -21.02
N LYS A 85 21.81 26.07 -21.41
CA LYS A 85 23.07 25.92 -20.66
C LYS A 85 22.88 25.53 -19.19
N THR A 86 21.85 24.76 -18.88
CA THR A 86 21.50 24.33 -17.52
C THR A 86 21.72 22.84 -17.34
N LEU A 87 22.35 22.43 -16.24
CA LEU A 87 22.40 21.02 -15.84
C LEU A 87 20.96 20.54 -15.54
N GLY A 88 20.50 19.56 -16.29
CA GLY A 88 19.12 19.08 -16.23
C GLY A 88 18.80 18.44 -14.88
N LEU A 89 17.52 18.52 -14.50
CA LEU A 89 17.06 17.99 -13.22
C LEU A 89 16.77 16.48 -13.29
N ARG A 90 16.96 15.77 -12.18
CA ARG A 90 16.45 14.40 -12.04
C ARG A 90 14.93 14.43 -11.90
N GLN A 91 14.21 13.65 -12.71
CA GLN A 91 12.76 13.51 -12.56
C GLN A 91 12.42 12.62 -11.38
N HIS A 92 11.35 13.01 -10.71
CA HIS A 92 10.64 12.26 -9.72
C HIS A 92 9.15 12.28 -10.06
N HIS A 93 8.39 11.35 -9.48
CA HIS A 93 6.93 11.37 -9.63
C HIS A 93 6.28 11.60 -8.27
N CYS A 94 5.23 12.42 -8.23
CA CYS A 94 4.42 12.58 -7.03
C CYS A 94 3.55 11.34 -6.83
N ARG A 95 3.60 10.71 -5.65
CA ARG A 95 2.81 9.50 -5.36
C ARG A 95 1.30 9.77 -5.21
N LYS A 96 0.89 11.03 -4.93
CA LYS A 96 -0.53 11.42 -4.82
C LYS A 96 -1.19 11.83 -6.14
N CYS A 97 -0.45 12.44 -7.07
CA CYS A 97 -1.02 12.94 -8.33
C CYS A 97 -0.36 12.41 -9.62
N GLY A 98 0.68 11.58 -9.52
CA GLY A 98 1.37 10.98 -10.67
C GLY A 98 2.27 11.94 -11.46
N GLN A 99 2.23 13.25 -11.20
CA GLN A 99 2.95 14.26 -11.98
C GLN A 99 4.48 14.10 -11.89
N ALA A 100 5.15 14.35 -13.02
CA ALA A 100 6.60 14.44 -13.14
C ALA A 100 7.09 15.77 -12.54
N VAL A 101 7.90 15.69 -11.48
CA VAL A 101 8.36 16.81 -10.67
C VAL A 101 9.87 16.73 -10.41
N CYS A 102 10.51 17.87 -10.24
CA CYS A 102 11.91 17.92 -9.82
C CYS A 102 12.06 17.84 -8.30
N GLY A 103 13.30 17.69 -7.81
CA GLY A 103 13.61 17.65 -6.39
C GLY A 103 13.18 18.91 -5.62
N LYS A 104 13.25 20.10 -6.25
CA LYS A 104 12.85 21.37 -5.62
C LYS A 104 11.34 21.48 -5.40
N CYS A 105 10.53 20.97 -6.33
CA CYS A 105 9.05 20.98 -6.26
C CYS A 105 8.46 19.77 -5.52
N SER A 106 9.32 18.92 -4.94
CA SER A 106 8.94 17.75 -4.17
C SER A 106 9.87 17.60 -2.96
N SER A 107 10.06 18.69 -2.23
CA SER A 107 11.02 18.78 -1.14
C SER A 107 10.61 17.94 0.08
N LYS A 108 9.31 17.67 0.22
CA LYS A 108 8.72 16.99 1.37
C LYS A 108 8.31 15.54 1.06
N ARG A 109 8.12 14.75 2.12
CA ARG A 109 7.58 13.38 2.08
C ARG A 109 6.45 13.25 3.08
N SER A 110 5.40 12.49 2.75
CA SER A 110 4.25 12.23 3.63
C SER A 110 3.84 10.77 3.54
N SER A 111 3.31 10.22 4.62
CA SER A 111 2.42 9.05 4.51
C SER A 111 1.10 9.49 3.86
N TYR A 112 0.46 8.56 3.16
CA TYR A 112 -0.89 8.74 2.65
C TYR A 112 -1.60 7.38 2.61
N PRO A 113 -1.93 6.81 3.78
CA PRO A 113 -2.47 5.45 3.91
C PRO A 113 -3.79 5.25 3.16
N VAL A 114 -4.57 6.32 2.95
CA VAL A 114 -5.80 6.29 2.14
C VAL A 114 -5.56 5.84 0.69
N MET A 115 -4.34 5.95 0.15
CA MET A 115 -3.95 5.37 -1.15
C MET A 115 -2.99 4.19 -1.02
N GLY A 116 -2.90 3.57 0.16
CA GLY A 116 -2.00 2.45 0.42
C GLY A 116 -0.54 2.84 0.68
N PHE A 117 -0.25 4.14 0.87
CA PHE A 117 1.10 4.59 1.23
C PHE A 117 1.26 4.68 2.75
N GLU A 118 1.46 3.53 3.38
CA GLU A 118 1.66 3.42 4.84
C GLU A 118 2.97 4.10 5.32
N PHE A 119 3.97 4.17 4.44
CA PHE A 119 5.27 4.79 4.73
C PHE A 119 5.43 6.13 4.01
N GLN A 120 6.39 6.93 4.48
CA GLN A 120 6.65 8.25 3.90
C GLN A 120 7.10 8.17 2.45
N VAL A 121 6.25 8.61 1.53
CA VAL A 121 6.51 8.68 0.10
C VAL A 121 6.71 10.11 -0.39
N ARG A 122 7.39 10.26 -1.53
CA ARG A 122 7.61 11.57 -2.15
C ARG A 122 6.32 12.11 -2.75
N VAL A 123 5.94 13.30 -2.32
CA VAL A 123 4.81 14.04 -2.88
C VAL A 123 5.30 15.42 -3.33
N CYS A 124 4.65 16.03 -4.31
CA CYS A 124 4.92 17.42 -4.65
C CYS A 124 4.46 18.33 -3.51
N ASP A 125 5.06 19.52 -3.38
CA ASP A 125 4.79 20.39 -2.22
C ASP A 125 3.30 20.76 -2.13
N SER A 126 2.64 21.02 -3.28
CA SER A 126 1.19 21.25 -3.33
C SER A 126 0.36 20.05 -2.84
N CYS A 127 0.81 18.81 -3.10
CA CYS A 127 0.13 17.62 -2.59
C CYS A 127 0.40 17.43 -1.10
N TYR A 128 1.60 17.72 -0.63
CA TYR A 128 1.94 17.65 0.78
C TYR A 128 1.01 18.53 1.63
N ASP A 129 0.83 19.77 1.20
CA ASP A 129 0.00 20.73 1.93
C ASP A 129 -1.50 20.39 1.85
N SER A 130 -1.92 19.63 0.83
CA SER A 130 -3.30 19.15 0.69
C SER A 130 -3.64 17.92 1.55
N ILE A 131 -2.64 17.18 2.03
CA ILE A 131 -2.84 16.01 2.89
C ILE A 131 -3.04 16.51 4.31
N LYS A 132 -4.13 16.12 4.95
CA LYS A 132 -4.41 16.46 6.36
C LYS A 132 -3.82 15.40 7.30
N ASP A 133 -3.75 15.73 8.58
CA ASP A 133 -3.21 14.79 9.59
C ASP A 133 -4.08 13.54 9.75
N GLU A 134 -5.40 13.67 9.59
CA GLU A 134 -6.32 12.53 9.53
C GLU A 134 -5.92 11.52 8.44
N ASP A 135 -5.56 12.03 7.26
CA ASP A 135 -5.13 11.24 6.10
C ASP A 135 -3.72 10.66 6.23
N ARG A 136 -2.97 11.02 7.29
CA ARG A 136 -1.63 10.48 7.58
C ARG A 136 -1.68 9.30 8.54
N THR A 137 -2.83 9.06 9.16
CA THR A 137 -3.05 7.98 10.11
C THR A 137 -2.99 6.64 9.39
N SER A 138 -2.15 5.74 9.90
CA SER A 138 -1.98 4.40 9.35
C SER A 138 -3.30 3.63 9.39
N LEU A 139 -3.66 3.01 8.26
CA LEU A 139 -4.83 2.11 8.16
C LEU A 139 -4.42 0.66 8.42
N ALA A 140 -3.12 0.36 8.28
CA ALA A 140 -2.54 -0.89 8.71
C ALA A 140 -2.32 -0.92 10.23
N THR A 141 -2.63 -2.05 10.86
CA THR A 141 -2.07 -2.36 12.18
C THR A 141 -0.80 -3.16 11.96
N PHE A 142 0.25 -2.82 12.72
CA PHE A 142 1.52 -3.53 12.66
C PHE A 142 1.66 -4.40 13.90
N HIS A 143 1.84 -5.69 13.68
CA HIS A 143 2.17 -6.64 14.72
C HIS A 143 3.63 -7.04 14.55
N GLU A 144 4.44 -6.73 15.56
CA GLU A 144 5.83 -7.18 15.57
C GLU A 144 5.87 -8.71 15.74
N GLY A 145 5.97 -9.40 14.61
CA GLY A 145 6.39 -10.79 14.58
C GLY A 145 7.81 -10.85 15.11
N LYS A 146 7.99 -11.17 16.41
CA LYS A 146 9.31 -11.32 17.06
C LYS A 146 10.13 -12.51 16.51
N HIS A 147 9.92 -12.91 15.26
CA HIS A 147 10.60 -13.99 14.55
C HIS A 147 10.33 -13.89 13.04
N ASN A 148 11.30 -14.31 12.23
CA ASN A 148 11.25 -14.32 10.77
C ASN A 148 10.23 -15.34 10.28
N ILE A 149 9.07 -14.89 9.82
CA ILE A 149 7.97 -15.78 9.39
C ILE A 149 8.23 -16.26 7.96
N SER A 150 8.33 -17.57 7.78
CA SER A 150 8.47 -18.21 6.46
C SER A 150 7.14 -18.67 5.89
N HIS A 151 6.16 -19.00 6.73
CA HIS A 151 4.83 -19.40 6.30
C HIS A 151 3.77 -18.98 7.32
N MET A 152 2.59 -18.63 6.82
CA MET A 152 1.39 -18.40 7.64
C MET A 152 0.23 -19.24 7.13
N SER A 153 -0.64 -19.68 8.04
CA SER A 153 -1.89 -20.32 7.72
C SER A 153 -2.96 -19.86 8.68
N MET A 154 -4.13 -19.50 8.18
CA MET A 154 -5.27 -19.11 9.02
C MET A 154 -6.39 -20.12 8.87
N ASP A 155 -6.92 -20.53 10.01
CA ASP A 155 -8.19 -21.20 10.13
C ASP A 155 -9.25 -20.14 10.50
N VAL A 156 -9.92 -19.63 9.48
CA VAL A 156 -10.95 -18.59 9.62
C VAL A 156 -12.14 -19.11 10.43
N ALA A 157 -12.44 -20.41 10.37
CA ALA A 157 -13.56 -21.01 11.10
C ALA A 157 -13.29 -21.04 12.61
N ARG A 158 -12.01 -21.20 13.01
CA ARG A 158 -11.59 -21.18 14.42
C ARG A 158 -11.08 -19.83 14.90
N GLY A 159 -10.92 -18.86 14.01
CA GLY A 159 -10.29 -17.57 14.35
C GLY A 159 -8.83 -17.74 14.78
N LEU A 160 -8.14 -18.79 14.31
CA LEU A 160 -6.75 -19.05 14.67
C LEU A 160 -5.83 -18.80 13.49
N MET A 161 -4.68 -18.20 13.74
CA MET A 161 -3.60 -18.10 12.75
C MET A 161 -2.33 -18.75 13.29
N VAL A 162 -1.69 -19.55 12.46
CA VAL A 162 -0.41 -20.16 12.75
C VAL A 162 0.66 -19.50 11.89
N THR A 163 1.76 -19.10 12.52
CA THR A 163 2.96 -18.63 11.83
C THR A 163 4.11 -19.57 12.14
N CYS A 164 4.85 -20.02 11.13
CA CYS A 164 6.12 -20.71 11.33
C CYS A 164 7.27 -19.83 10.86
N GLY A 165 8.36 -19.86 11.62
CA GLY A 165 9.55 -19.09 11.34
C GLY A 165 10.77 -19.93 10.95
N THR A 166 11.76 -19.26 10.36
CA THR A 166 13.07 -19.88 10.04
C THR A 166 13.88 -20.21 11.30
N ASP A 167 13.51 -19.63 12.43
CA ASP A 167 14.06 -19.87 13.76
C ASP A 167 13.55 -21.16 14.43
N ARG A 168 12.78 -21.98 13.70
CA ARG A 168 12.13 -23.21 14.17
C ARG A 168 11.03 -22.97 15.21
N ILE A 169 10.53 -21.74 15.32
CA ILE A 169 9.42 -21.40 16.21
C ILE A 169 8.10 -21.42 15.42
N VAL A 170 7.09 -22.04 16.03
CA VAL A 170 5.69 -21.97 15.56
C VAL A 170 4.89 -21.22 16.60
N LYS A 171 4.16 -20.18 16.17
CA LYS A 171 3.25 -19.41 17.03
C LYS A 171 1.82 -19.59 16.55
N ILE A 172 0.91 -19.69 17.51
CA ILE A 172 -0.54 -19.72 17.28
C ILE A 172 -1.11 -18.42 17.86
N TRP A 173 -1.88 -17.72 17.05
CA TRP A 173 -2.46 -16.42 17.32
C TRP A 173 -3.98 -16.55 17.36
N ASP A 174 -4.60 -15.96 18.38
CA ASP A 174 -6.04 -15.73 18.40
C ASP A 174 -6.35 -14.48 17.58
N MET A 175 -6.99 -14.67 16.43
CA MET A 175 -7.37 -13.64 15.48
C MET A 175 -8.84 -13.25 15.61
N THR A 176 -9.58 -13.82 16.58
CA THR A 176 -10.99 -13.50 16.84
C THR A 176 -11.27 -11.98 16.94
N PRO A 177 -10.40 -11.16 17.57
CA PRO A 177 -10.59 -9.70 17.61
C PRO A 177 -10.46 -9.01 16.24
N VAL A 178 -9.77 -9.63 15.29
CA VAL A 178 -9.47 -9.07 13.96
C VAL A 178 -10.49 -9.52 12.92
N VAL A 179 -10.97 -10.76 12.96
CA VAL A 179 -11.97 -11.28 11.99
C VAL A 179 -13.44 -11.04 12.39
N GLY A 180 -13.68 -10.46 13.58
CA GLY A 180 -15.01 -10.22 14.12
C GLY A 180 -15.69 -11.49 14.65
N CYS A 181 -16.14 -11.46 15.90
CA CYS A 181 -16.87 -12.56 16.54
C CYS A 181 -18.21 -12.86 15.82
N SER A 182 -18.25 -13.86 14.94
CA SER A 182 -19.52 -14.53 14.59
C SER A 182 -19.41 -16.02 14.22
N LEU A 183 -18.24 -16.63 14.33
CA LEU A 183 -18.08 -18.08 14.07
C LEU A 183 -17.49 -18.87 15.24
N ALA A 184 -16.95 -18.19 16.26
CA ALA A 184 -16.36 -18.81 17.45
C ALA A 184 -17.42 -19.23 18.48
N THR A 185 -18.40 -20.05 18.09
CA THR A 185 -19.10 -20.93 19.03
C THR A 185 -18.66 -22.35 18.71
N GLY A 186 -17.61 -22.84 19.37
CA GLY A 186 -17.20 -24.22 19.13
C GLY A 186 -16.08 -24.80 19.97
N PHE A 187 -15.23 -24.00 20.62
CA PHE A 187 -14.20 -24.57 21.49
C PHE A 187 -14.05 -23.73 22.77
N ALA A 188 -14.76 -24.16 23.81
CA ALA A 188 -14.39 -23.82 25.18
C ALA A 188 -13.09 -24.56 25.53
N PRO A 189 -12.13 -23.92 26.23
CA PRO A 189 -10.94 -24.61 26.72
C PRO A 189 -11.36 -25.64 27.78
N ARG A 190 -10.79 -26.85 27.69
CA ARG A 190 -10.75 -27.81 28.80
C ARG A 190 -9.54 -27.51 29.68
#